data_AF-A0A136PKE9-F1
#
_entry.id   AF-A0A136PKE9-F1
#
_cell.length_a   1.000
_cell.length_b   1.000
_cell.length_c   1.000
_cell.angle_alpha   90.00
_cell.angle_beta   90.00
_cell.angle_gamma   90.00
#
_symmetry.space_group_name_H-M   'P 1'
#
loop_
_entity.id
_entity.type
_entity.pdbx_description
1 polymer ?
#
loop_
_entity_poly.entity_id
_entity_poly.type
_entity_poly.pdbx_seq_one_letter_code
_entity_poly.pdbx_strand_id
1 'polypeptide(L)'
;MTETSYLDGNMLDGPLRELFAVDLSAATARCQTCGRAGPVGGLRVYSHAPGLVARCPACTAVLLRLVRTPDRAWLDLRGATFLAVPVPPERAGPPPG
;
A
#
# COMPACT_ATOMS: atom_id res chain seq x y z
N MET A 1 1.68 -35.96 -2.77
CA MET A 1 1.62 -34.62 -3.41
C MET A 1 0.73 -33.80 -2.50
N THR A 2 1.29 -32.93 -1.66
CA THR A 2 0.47 -32.07 -0.78
C THR A 2 -0.22 -31.05 -1.67
N GLU A 3 -1.51 -31.27 -1.90
CA GLU A 3 -2.38 -30.35 -2.63
C GLU A 3 -2.41 -29.04 -1.86
N THR A 4 -1.85 -27.98 -2.46
CA THR A 4 -1.86 -26.66 -1.83
C THR A 4 -3.28 -26.11 -2.01
N SER A 5 -4.08 -26.12 -0.95
CA SER A 5 -5.40 -25.50 -0.97
C SER A 5 -5.26 -23.99 -1.12
N TYR A 6 -5.96 -23.42 -2.10
CA TYR A 6 -6.09 -21.97 -2.27
C TYR A 6 -7.43 -21.52 -1.67
N LEU A 7 -7.44 -20.34 -1.04
CA LEU A 7 -8.65 -19.70 -0.53
C LEU A 7 -9.26 -18.79 -1.60
N ASP A 8 -10.56 -18.58 -1.49
CA ASP A 8 -11.27 -17.58 -2.30
C ASP A 8 -10.72 -16.17 -2.03
N GLY A 9 -10.64 -15.35 -3.08
CA GLY A 9 -10.07 -14.01 -3.01
C GLY A 9 -10.81 -13.06 -2.06
N ASN A 10 -12.11 -13.30 -1.81
CA ASN A 10 -12.88 -12.51 -0.85
C ASN A 10 -12.37 -12.66 0.59
N MET A 11 -11.50 -13.65 0.88
CA MET A 11 -10.82 -13.73 2.18
C MET A 11 -10.03 -12.44 2.49
N LEU A 12 -9.53 -11.74 1.46
CA LEU A 12 -8.81 -10.48 1.61
C LEU A 12 -9.68 -9.32 2.10
N ASP A 13 -11.01 -9.43 2.10
CA ASP A 13 -11.91 -8.33 2.47
C ASP A 13 -11.63 -7.81 3.88
N GLY A 14 -11.45 -8.70 4.86
CA GLY A 14 -11.13 -8.32 6.24
C GLY A 14 -9.77 -7.62 6.32
N PRO A 15 -8.67 -8.32 5.97
CA PRO A 15 -7.31 -7.76 6.05
C PRO A 15 -7.11 -6.46 5.26
N LEU A 16 -7.69 -6.33 4.06
CA LEU A 16 -7.55 -5.11 3.26
C LEU A 16 -8.36 -3.94 3.83
N ARG A 17 -9.54 -4.18 4.40
CA ARG A 17 -10.32 -3.11 5.06
C ARG A 17 -9.55 -2.48 6.21
N GLU A 18 -8.82 -3.28 6.98
CA GLU A 18 -7.95 -2.77 8.06
C GLU A 18 -6.83 -1.88 7.52
N LEU A 19 -6.19 -2.28 6.42
CA LEU A 19 -5.10 -1.52 5.80
C LEU A 19 -5.54 -0.17 5.21
N PHE A 20 -6.79 -0.04 4.76
CA PHE A 20 -7.31 1.23 4.22
C PHE A 20 -7.89 2.17 5.30
N ALA A 21 -8.03 1.71 6.54
CA ALA A 21 -8.56 2.51 7.66
C ALA A 21 -7.49 3.32 8.42
N VAL A 22 -6.21 3.15 8.08
CA VAL A 22 -5.06 3.74 8.78
C VAL A 22 -4.43 4.90 8.01
N ASP A 23 -3.68 5.73 8.72
CA ASP A 23 -2.93 6.83 8.11
C ASP A 23 -1.77 6.29 7.24
N LEU A 24 -1.98 6.32 5.93
CA LEU A 24 -0.98 5.88 4.94
C LEU A 24 0.22 6.82 4.82
N SER A 25 0.20 8.03 5.40
CA SER A 25 1.34 8.95 5.33
C SER A 25 2.57 8.39 6.05
N ALA A 26 2.34 7.64 7.14
CA ALA A 26 3.36 6.92 7.91
C ALA A 26 3.74 5.55 7.32
N ALA A 27 2.99 5.05 6.33
CA ALA A 27 3.33 3.80 5.66
C ALA A 27 4.71 3.91 5.00
N THR A 28 5.49 2.84 5.05
CA THR A 28 6.80 2.77 4.40
C THR A 28 6.67 2.15 3.02
N ALA A 29 7.13 2.87 1.99
CA ALA A 29 7.21 2.37 0.63
C ALA A 29 8.65 2.08 0.25
N ARG A 30 8.88 0.99 -0.50
CA ARG A 30 10.19 0.68 -1.10
C ARG A 30 10.15 0.85 -2.61
N CYS A 31 11.02 1.71 -3.14
CA CYS A 31 11.12 1.98 -4.57
C CYS A 31 11.64 0.74 -5.31
N GLN A 32 10.91 0.30 -6.34
CA GLN A 32 11.30 -0.81 -7.19
C GLN A 32 12.57 -0.52 -8.01
N THR A 33 12.78 0.74 -8.40
CA THR A 33 13.91 1.14 -9.25
C THR A 33 15.24 1.25 -8.51
N CYS A 34 15.27 1.90 -7.34
CA CYS A 34 16.53 2.16 -6.62
C CYS A 34 16.61 1.51 -5.24
N GLY A 35 15.56 0.80 -4.81
CA GLY A 35 15.54 0.10 -3.52
C GLY A 35 15.35 0.99 -2.30
N ARG A 36 15.34 2.33 -2.42
CA ARG A 36 15.13 3.24 -1.28
C ARG A 36 13.80 2.95 -0.59
N ALA A 37 13.85 2.68 0.71
CA ALA A 37 12.70 2.57 1.59
C ALA A 37 12.53 3.86 2.41
N GLY A 38 11.30 4.29 2.63
CA GLY A 38 10.99 5.44 3.47
C GLY A 38 9.49 5.72 3.55
N PRO A 39 9.06 6.68 4.39
CA PRO A 39 7.66 7.00 4.56
C PRO A 39 7.04 7.54 3.26
N VAL A 40 5.79 7.18 2.99
CA VAL A 40 4.99 7.66 1.87
C VAL A 40 4.85 9.19 1.93
N GLY A 41 4.70 9.76 3.12
CA GLY A 41 4.68 11.21 3.32
C GLY A 41 5.96 11.94 2.89
N GLY A 42 7.07 11.22 2.70
CA GLY A 42 8.33 11.76 2.19
C GLY A 42 8.46 11.72 0.66
N LEU A 43 7.47 11.22 -0.08
CA LEU A 43 7.50 11.16 -1.55
C LEU A 43 7.25 12.54 -2.17
N ARG A 44 7.79 12.77 -3.37
CA ARG A 44 7.51 13.98 -4.15
C ARG A 44 6.21 13.80 -4.93
N VAL A 45 5.15 14.50 -4.53
CA VAL A 45 3.81 14.37 -5.13
C VAL A 45 3.53 15.51 -6.10
N TYR A 46 3.03 15.17 -7.28
CA TYR A 46 2.64 16.11 -8.32
C TYR A 46 1.14 15.94 -8.61
N SER A 47 0.39 17.03 -8.54
CA SER A 47 -1.08 17.05 -8.68
C SER A 47 -1.57 17.57 -10.04
N HIS A 48 -0.67 17.93 -10.95
CA HIS A 48 -1.00 18.60 -12.22
C HIS A 48 -1.33 17.63 -13.37
N ALA A 49 -1.89 16.47 -13.05
CA ALA A 49 -2.32 15.42 -13.97
C ALA A 49 -3.77 15.02 -13.59
N PRO A 50 -4.49 14.16 -14.35
CA PRO A 50 -5.80 13.63 -13.93
C PRO A 50 -5.81 12.85 -12.60
N GLY A 51 -4.72 12.86 -11.83
CA GLY A 51 -4.59 12.31 -10.49
C GLY A 51 -3.29 12.76 -9.82
N LEU A 52 -2.97 12.10 -8.71
CA LEU A 52 -1.74 12.29 -7.94
C LEU A 52 -0.66 11.33 -8.44
N VAL A 53 0.53 11.85 -8.71
CA VAL A 53 1.71 11.05 -9.06
C VAL A 53 2.78 11.26 -7.99
N ALA A 54 3.15 10.20 -7.27
CA ALA A 54 4.20 10.23 -6.27
C ALA A 54 5.50 9.63 -6.83
N ARG A 55 6.60 10.37 -6.70
CA ARG A 55 7.93 9.98 -7.18
C ARG A 55 8.91 9.75 -6.04
N CYS A 56 9.83 8.83 -6.25
CA CYS A 56 10.94 8.58 -5.34
C CYS A 56 11.83 9.83 -5.23
N PRO A 57 12.13 10.34 -4.02
CA PRO A 57 12.98 11.52 -3.84
C PRO A 57 14.43 11.31 -4.32
N ALA A 58 14.89 10.06 -4.37
CA ALA A 58 16.27 9.74 -4.71
C ALA A 58 16.50 9.55 -6.22
N CYS A 59 15.62 8.83 -6.92
CA CYS A 59 15.81 8.51 -8.34
C CYS A 59 14.73 9.11 -9.26
N THR A 60 13.74 9.80 -8.70
CA THR A 60 12.61 10.42 -9.43
C THR A 60 11.68 9.46 -10.19
N ALA A 61 11.92 8.14 -10.13
CA ALA A 61 11.01 7.14 -10.67
C ALA A 61 9.62 7.26 -10.03
N VAL A 62 8.58 6.96 -10.81
CA VAL A 62 7.19 6.97 -10.32
C VAL A 62 6.97 5.76 -9.43
N LEU A 63 6.57 6.00 -8.19
CA LEU A 63 6.39 4.97 -7.18
C LEU A 63 4.92 4.60 -7.01
N LEU A 64 4.04 5.61 -7.02
CA LEU A 64 2.60 5.46 -6.84
C LEU A 64 1.84 6.42 -7.75
N ARG A 65 0.67 6.00 -8.26
CA ARG A 65 -0.32 6.89 -8.88
C ARG A 65 -1.69 6.66 -8.27
N LEU A 66 -2.41 7.74 -7.98
CA LEU A 66 -3.79 7.70 -7.51
C LEU A 66 -4.66 8.58 -8.40
N VAL A 67 -5.61 7.97 -9.11
CA VAL A 67 -6.61 8.68 -9.93
C VAL A 67 -7.99 8.41 -9.35
N ARG A 68 -8.83 9.43 -9.22
CA ARG A 68 -10.23 9.28 -8.79
C ARG A 68 -11.17 9.74 -9.91
N THR A 69 -12.15 8.91 -10.23
CA THR A 69 -13.33 9.24 -11.03
C THR A 69 -14.55 9.32 -10.10
N PRO A 70 -15.74 9.73 -10.59
CA PRO A 70 -16.94 9.78 -9.75
C PRO A 70 -17.33 8.44 -9.10
N ASP A 71 -17.01 7.32 -9.76
CA ASP A 71 -17.43 5.97 -9.36
C ASP A 71 -16.26 5.05 -8.92
N ARG A 72 -15.00 5.45 -9.16
CA ARG A 72 -13.82 4.58 -8.95
C ARG A 72 -12.60 5.33 -8.46
N ALA A 73 -11.73 4.60 -7.76
CA ALA A 73 -10.36 5.00 -7.48
C ALA A 73 -9.39 3.98 -8.08
N TRP A 74 -8.35 4.47 -8.74
CA TRP A 74 -7.29 3.68 -9.34
C TRP A 74 -6.00 3.93 -8.56
N LEU A 75 -5.46 2.87 -7.95
CA LEU A 75 -4.20 2.91 -7.22
C LEU A 75 -3.17 2.03 -7.95
N ASP A 76 -2.19 2.66 -8.60
CA ASP A 76 -1.06 1.99 -9.25
C ASP A 76 0.14 1.96 -8.30
N LEU A 77 0.59 0.77 -7.92
CA LEU A 77 1.73 0.55 -7.01
C LEU A 77 2.89 -0.18 -7.67
N ARG A 78 2.92 -0.31 -9.01
CA ARG A 78 3.99 -1.06 -9.71
C ARG A 78 5.40 -0.52 -9.47
N GLY A 79 5.53 0.76 -9.12
CA GLY A 79 6.80 1.38 -8.76
C GLY A 79 7.26 1.12 -7.33
N ALA A 80 6.42 0.48 -6.52
CA ALA A 80 6.71 0.05 -5.15
C ALA A 80 6.86 -1.48 -5.10
N THR A 81 7.90 -1.99 -4.43
CA THR A 81 7.97 -3.45 -4.18
C THR A 81 7.04 -3.87 -3.06
N PHE A 82 6.78 -2.97 -2.09
CA PHE A 82 5.80 -3.16 -1.02
C PHE A 82 5.38 -1.81 -0.44
N LEU A 83 4.25 -1.84 0.28
CA LEU A 83 3.88 -0.86 1.29
C LEU A 83 3.79 -1.58 2.64
N ALA A 84 4.54 -1.09 3.63
CA ALA A 84 4.44 -1.55 5.01
C ALA A 84 3.61 -0.53 5.78
N VAL A 85 2.45 -0.96 6.26
CA VAL A 85 1.45 -0.09 6.87
C VAL A 85 1.44 -0.33 8.39
N PRO A 86 1.52 0.73 9.22
CA PRO A 86 1.39 0.56 10.66
C PRO A 86 -0.05 0.15 10.99
N VAL A 87 -0.21 -1.06 11.54
CA VAL A 87 -1.48 -1.54 12.08
C VAL A 87 -1.41 -1.49 13.62
N PRO A 88 -2.53 -1.18 14.31
CA PRO A 88 -2.59 -1.38 15.75
C PRO A 88 -2.19 -2.81 16.10
N PRO A 89 -1.52 -3.04 17.25
CA PRO A 89 -1.28 -4.41 17.70
C PRO A 89 -2.61 -5.15 17.77
N GLU A 90 -2.65 -6.35 17.21
CA GLU A 90 -3.80 -7.23 17.32
C GLU A 90 -4.13 -7.37 18.82
N ARG A 91 -5.37 -7.06 19.20
CA ARG A 91 -5.80 -7.33 20.57
C ARG A 91 -5.78 -8.85 20.72
N ALA A 92 -4.71 -9.38 21.32
CA ALA A 92 -4.68 -10.77 21.71
C ALA A 92 -5.93 -11.04 22.56
N GLY A 93 -6.84 -11.86 22.04
CA GLY A 93 -7.85 -12.48 22.89
C GLY A 93 -7.16 -13.30 23.99
N PRO A 94 -7.85 -13.61 25.09
CA PRO A 94 -7.30 -14.54 26.07
C PRO A 94 -6.91 -15.85 25.36
N PRO A 95 -5.80 -16.51 25.76
CA PRO A 95 -5.43 -17.79 25.19
C PRO A 95 -6.60 -18.78 25.30
N PRO A 96 -6.77 -19.71 24.35
CA PRO A 96 -7.73 -20.78 24.52
C PRO A 96 -7.40 -21.52 25.83
N GLY A 97 -8.40 -21.63 26.71
CA GLY A 97 -8.30 -22.30 28.01
C GLY A 97 -8.15 -23.80 27.91
#